data_AF-A0A7V4PKF9-F1
#
_entry.id   AF-A0A7V4PKF9-F1
#
_cell.length_a   1.000
_cell.length_b   1.000
_cell.length_c   1.000
_cell.angle_alpha   90.00
_cell.angle_beta   90.00
_cell.angle_gamma   90.00
#
_symmetry.space_group_name_H-M   'P 1'
#
loop_
_entity.id
_entity.type
_entity.pdbx_description
1 polymer ?
#
loop_
_entity_poly.entity_id
_entity_poly.type
_entity_poly.pdbx_seq_one_letter_code
_entity_poly.pdbx_strand_id
1 'polypeptide(L)'
;MWQAWINAIIGLWFIVAAFILAGSRAANITNNLIAGIVLVILGVWAALRYRGWKNWVVTLIGVWMIIAGFWFPSSYAATVGNDIVAGAAIIIFSLWAWAGASKSLQVREA
;
A
#
# COMPACT_ATOMS: atom_id res chain seq x y z
N MET A 1 -5.77 5.93 13.18
CA MET A 1 -6.59 4.70 13.20
C MET A 1 -7.32 4.48 11.87
N TRP A 2 -8.04 5.47 11.32
CA TRP A 2 -8.72 5.32 10.02
C TRP A 2 -7.77 5.19 8.81
N GLN A 3 -6.55 5.73 8.89
CA GLN A 3 -5.52 5.62 7.86
C GLN A 3 -5.10 4.17 7.59
N ALA A 4 -5.03 3.36 8.64
CA ALA A 4 -4.67 1.94 8.53
C ALA A 4 -5.77 1.14 7.82
N TRP A 5 -7.04 1.50 8.05
CA TRP A 5 -8.18 0.94 7.33
C TRP A 5 -8.16 1.30 5.85
N ILE A 6 -7.78 2.52 5.49
CA ILE A 6 -7.59 2.90 4.09
C ILE A 6 -6.52 2.04 3.43
N ASN A 7 -5.38 1.84 4.08
CA ASN A 7 -4.32 0.98 3.53
C ASN A 7 -4.80 -0.47 3.37
N ALA A 8 -5.62 -0.98 4.30
CA ALA A 8 -6.22 -2.30 4.18
C ALA A 8 -7.22 -2.38 3.00
N ILE A 9 -8.05 -1.35 2.81
CA ILE A 9 -9.00 -1.26 1.70
C ILE A 9 -8.26 -1.16 0.36
N ILE A 10 -7.18 -0.39 0.29
CA ILE A 10 -6.32 -0.30 -0.90
C ILE A 10 -5.67 -1.67 -1.20
N GLY A 11 -5.22 -2.40 -0.17
CA GLY A 11 -4.73 -3.77 -0.34
C GLY A 11 -5.80 -4.72 -0.88
N LEU A 12 -7.02 -4.63 -0.36
CA LEU A 12 -8.16 -5.43 -0.83
C LEU A 12 -8.52 -5.08 -2.28
N TRP A 13 -8.49 -3.79 -2.63
CA TRP A 13 -8.65 -3.34 -4.01
C TRP A 13 -7.59 -3.94 -4.93
N PHE A 14 -6.33 -4.03 -4.50
CA PHE A 14 -5.26 -4.65 -5.30
C PHE A 14 -5.50 -6.12 -5.61
N ILE A 15 -6.04 -6.87 -4.64
CA ILE A 15 -6.43 -8.27 -4.85
C ILE A 15 -7.49 -8.34 -5.95
N VAL A 16 -8.50 -7.48 -5.90
CA VAL A 16 -9.58 -7.42 -6.91
C VAL A 16 -9.03 -6.93 -8.26
N ALA A 17 -8.19 -5.91 -8.27
CA ALA A 17 -7.56 -5.35 -9.47
C ALA A 17 -6.65 -6.35 -10.18
N ALA A 18 -6.00 -7.27 -9.45
CA ALA A 18 -5.22 -8.34 -10.05
C ALA A 18 -6.04 -9.29 -10.93
N PHE A 19 -7.36 -9.38 -10.73
CA PHE A 19 -8.25 -10.19 -11.56
C PHE A 19 -9.01 -9.39 -12.62
N ILE A 20 -9.26 -8.09 -12.37
CA ILE A 20 -10.02 -7.22 -13.28
C ILE A 20 -9.11 -6.52 -14.30
N LEU A 21 -7.96 -6.02 -13.84
CA LEU A 21 -7.08 -5.11 -14.58
C LEU A 21 -5.76 -5.74 -15.00
N ALA A 22 -5.47 -6.97 -14.58
CA ALA A 22 -4.25 -7.62 -15.00
C ALA A 22 -4.34 -7.96 -16.49
N GLY A 23 -3.59 -7.20 -17.29
CA GLY A 23 -3.23 -7.63 -18.63
C GLY A 23 -2.58 -9.02 -18.57
N SER A 24 -2.73 -9.79 -19.65
CA SER A 24 -2.47 -11.24 -19.82
C SER A 24 -1.13 -11.83 -19.34
N ARG A 25 -0.27 -11.07 -18.65
CA ARG A 25 0.99 -11.53 -18.07
C ARG A 25 0.79 -12.01 -16.63
N ALA A 26 1.00 -13.31 -16.44
CA ALA A 26 0.98 -13.97 -15.13
C ALA A 26 1.83 -13.25 -14.07
N ALA A 27 2.97 -12.65 -14.45
CA ALA A 27 3.83 -11.91 -13.54
C ALA A 27 3.16 -10.68 -12.89
N ASN A 28 2.30 -9.97 -13.63
CA ASN A 28 1.59 -8.78 -13.12
C ASN A 28 0.47 -9.20 -12.15
N ILE A 29 -0.26 -10.28 -12.48
CA ILE A 29 -1.26 -10.90 -11.60
C ILE A 29 -0.63 -11.27 -10.25
N THR A 30 0.48 -12.03 -10.28
CA THR A 30 1.15 -12.51 -9.08
C THR A 30 1.68 -11.35 -8.22
N ASN A 31 2.26 -10.31 -8.84
CA ASN A 31 2.73 -9.13 -8.11
C ASN A 31 1.57 -8.42 -7.38
N ASN A 32 0.49 -8.12 -8.09
CA ASN A 32 -0.64 -7.37 -7.53
C ASN A 32 -1.37 -8.17 -6.44
N LEU A 33 -1.46 -9.50 -6.60
CA LEU A 33 -2.04 -10.37 -5.59
C LEU A 33 -1.19 -10.43 -4.31
N ILE A 34 0.12 -10.62 -4.44
CA ILE A 34 1.03 -10.67 -3.28
C ILE A 34 1.03 -9.32 -2.56
N ALA A 35 1.19 -8.22 -3.29
CA ALA A 35 1.21 -6.88 -2.70
C ALA A 35 -0.11 -6.53 -2.01
N GLY A 36 -1.24 -6.86 -2.63
CA GLY A 36 -2.57 -6.67 -2.05
C GLY A 36 -2.74 -7.43 -0.73
N ILE A 37 -2.37 -8.71 -0.69
CA ILE A 37 -2.43 -9.54 0.52
C ILE A 37 -1.57 -8.95 1.64
N VAL A 38 -0.33 -8.57 1.33
CA VAL A 38 0.58 -7.99 2.34
C VAL A 38 0.03 -6.67 2.88
N LEU A 39 -0.53 -5.81 2.02
CA LEU A 39 -1.15 -4.54 2.44
C LEU A 39 -2.38 -4.76 3.33
N VAL A 40 -3.24 -5.73 3.02
CA VAL A 40 -4.38 -6.08 3.88
C VAL A 40 -3.90 -6.51 5.26
N ILE A 41 -2.93 -7.44 5.31
CA ILE A 41 -2.40 -7.93 6.58
C ILE A 41 -1.78 -6.80 7.40
N LEU A 42 -0.93 -5.97 6.78
CA LEU A 42 -0.28 -4.86 7.49
C LEU A 42 -1.25 -3.75 7.90
N GLY A 43 -2.23 -3.43 7.04
CA GLY A 43 -3.26 -2.43 7.32
C GLY A 43 -4.17 -2.86 8.48
N VAL A 44 -4.71 -4.08 8.44
CA VAL A 44 -5.53 -4.64 9.53
C VAL A 44 -4.72 -4.75 10.81
N TRP A 45 -3.46 -5.21 10.72
CA TRP A 45 -2.63 -5.37 11.90
C TRP A 45 -2.15 -4.05 12.51
N ALA A 46 -1.99 -3.00 11.70
CA ALA A 46 -1.75 -1.64 12.16
C ALA A 46 -3.00 -1.01 12.78
N ALA A 47 -4.19 -1.31 12.25
CA ALA A 47 -5.46 -0.87 12.81
C ALA A 47 -5.71 -1.49 14.20
N LEU A 48 -5.35 -2.77 14.39
CA LEU A 48 -5.55 -3.50 15.64
C LEU A 48 -4.45 -3.25 16.69
N ARG A 49 -3.20 -2.98 16.28
CA ARG A 49 -2.07 -2.70 17.18
C ARG A 49 -1.14 -1.64 16.60
N TYR A 50 -1.08 -0.46 17.20
CA TYR A 50 -0.16 0.61 16.79
C TYR A 50 1.28 0.30 17.23
N ARG A 51 2.19 0.11 16.26
CA ARG A 51 3.65 0.17 16.48
C ARG A 51 4.29 0.94 15.31
N GLY A 52 5.12 1.93 15.61
CA GLY A 52 5.63 2.89 14.62
C GLY A 52 6.43 2.27 13.46
N TRP A 53 7.10 1.13 13.67
CA TRP A 53 7.86 0.46 12.61
C TRP A 53 6.99 -0.06 11.44
N LYS A 54 5.69 -0.31 11.68
CA LYS A 54 4.78 -0.84 10.65
C LYS A 54 4.54 0.15 9.51
N ASN A 55 4.51 1.45 9.81
CA ASN A 55 4.34 2.48 8.77
C ASN A 55 5.53 2.49 7.81
N TRP A 56 6.74 2.19 8.27
CA TRP A 56 7.89 2.07 7.37
C TRP A 56 7.75 0.89 6.41
N VAL A 57 7.25 -0.25 6.89
CA VAL A 57 6.98 -1.42 6.02
C VAL A 57 5.92 -1.11 4.97
N VAL A 58 4.82 -0.46 5.36
CA VAL A 58 3.75 -0.06 4.42
C VAL A 58 4.26 0.95 3.39
N THR A 59 5.11 1.90 3.81
CA THR A 59 5.74 2.87 2.90
C THR A 59 6.66 2.18 1.89
N LEU A 60 7.49 1.23 2.37
CA LEU A 60 8.37 0.44 1.49
C LEU A 60 7.57 -0.36 0.45
N ILE A 61 6.41 -0.90 0.82
CA ILE A 61 5.51 -1.58 -0.12
C ILE A 61 4.92 -0.60 -1.12
N GLY A 62 4.49 0.60 -0.69
CA GLY A 62 4.01 1.63 -1.61
C GLY A 62 5.08 2.03 -2.64
N VAL A 63 6.34 2.19 -2.20
CA VAL A 63 7.49 2.46 -3.08
C VAL A 63 7.72 1.30 -4.04
N TRP A 64 7.67 0.05 -3.53
CA TRP A 64 7.79 -1.14 -4.36
C TRP A 64 6.70 -1.21 -5.43
N MET A 65 5.46 -0.83 -5.12
CA MET A 65 4.35 -0.84 -6.09
C MET A 65 4.57 0.13 -7.25
N ILE A 66 5.12 1.31 -6.97
CA ILE A 66 5.48 2.27 -8.02
C ILE A 66 6.55 1.64 -8.93
N ILE A 67 7.59 1.04 -8.36
CA ILE A 67 8.67 0.37 -9.12
C ILE A 67 8.12 -0.81 -9.92
N ALA A 68 7.23 -1.62 -9.34
CA ALA A 68 6.65 -2.79 -9.97
C ALA A 68 5.80 -2.43 -11.20
N GLY A 69 5.06 -1.32 -11.15
CA GLY A 69 4.30 -0.82 -12.30
C GLY A 69 5.18 -0.50 -13.52
N PHE A 70 6.43 -0.10 -13.30
CA PHE A 70 7.42 0.13 -14.37
C PHE A 70 8.18 -1.12 -14.79
N TRP A 71 8.44 -2.06 -13.86
CA TRP A 71 9.25 -3.26 -14.12
C TRP A 71 8.46 -4.42 -14.74
N PHE A 72 7.16 -4.52 -14.42
CA PHE A 72 6.24 -5.51 -14.99
C PHE A 72 5.15 -4.83 -15.83
N PRO A 73 5.52 -4.10 -16.90
CA PRO A 73 4.53 -3.42 -17.72
C PRO A 73 3.58 -4.46 -18.32
N SER A 74 2.31 -4.30 -18.00
CA SER A 74 1.23 -4.98 -18.69
C SER A 74 1.03 -4.29 -20.06
N SER A 75 0.41 -4.97 -21.00
CA SER A 75 0.04 -4.36 -22.29
C SER A 75 -1.05 -3.28 -22.15
N TYR A 76 -1.58 -3.05 -20.95
CA TYR A 76 -2.66 -2.11 -20.65
C TYR A 76 -2.14 -0.94 -19.81
N ALA A 77 -2.17 0.27 -20.39
CA ALA A 77 -1.80 1.50 -19.69
C ALA A 77 -2.59 1.73 -18.37
N ALA A 78 -3.82 1.19 -18.29
CA ALA A 78 -4.65 1.23 -17.08
C ALA A 78 -4.05 0.46 -15.89
N THR A 79 -3.33 -0.65 -16.12
CA THR A 79 -2.69 -1.41 -15.04
C THR A 79 -1.51 -0.65 -14.47
N VAL A 80 -0.67 -0.07 -15.34
CA VAL A 80 0.48 0.77 -14.93
C VAL A 80 -0.01 1.99 -14.14
N GLY A 81 -1.06 2.66 -14.62
CA GLY A 81 -1.69 3.78 -13.90
C GLY A 81 -2.24 3.38 -12.52
N ASN A 82 -2.91 2.24 -12.42
CA ASN A 82 -3.42 1.72 -11.15
C ASN A 82 -2.29 1.49 -10.13
N ASP A 83 -1.20 0.86 -10.56
CA ASP A 83 -0.09 0.50 -9.67
C ASP A 83 0.63 1.75 -9.14
N ILE A 84 0.84 2.76 -10.01
CA ILE A 84 1.44 4.04 -9.63
C ILE A 84 0.54 4.84 -8.69
N VAL A 85 -0.75 5.00 -9.03
CA VAL A 85 -1.70 5.79 -8.23
C VAL A 85 -1.90 5.18 -6.85
N ALA A 86 -2.08 3.86 -6.79
CA ALA A 86 -2.31 3.19 -5.53
C ALA A 86 -1.02 3.12 -4.69
N GLY A 87 0.15 2.92 -5.31
CA GLY A 87 1.46 3.04 -4.63
C GLY A 87 1.67 4.42 -4.00
N ALA A 88 1.34 5.50 -4.73
CA ALA A 88 1.42 6.87 -4.22
C ALA A 88 0.45 7.11 -3.04
N ALA A 89 -0.79 6.63 -3.15
CA ALA A 89 -1.78 6.73 -2.07
C ALA A 89 -1.28 6.06 -0.77
N ILE A 90 -0.71 4.85 -0.88
CA ILE A 90 -0.17 4.10 0.27
C ILE A 90 0.95 4.90 0.96
N ILE A 91 1.87 5.48 0.19
CA ILE A 91 2.97 6.29 0.75
C ILE A 91 2.40 7.51 1.49
N ILE A 92 1.47 8.24 0.88
CA ILE A 92 0.87 9.44 1.47
C ILE A 92 0.19 9.09 2.80
N PHE A 93 -0.67 8.06 2.81
CA PHE A 93 -1.40 7.69 4.03
C PHE A 93 -0.48 7.13 5.12
N SER A 94 0.57 6.41 4.73
CA SER A 94 1.55 5.87 5.67
C SER A 94 2.42 6.96 6.33
N LEU A 95 2.94 7.91 5.53
CA LEU A 95 3.73 9.03 6.03
C LEU A 95 2.89 9.98 6.89
N TRP A 96 1.64 10.21 6.50
CA TRP A 96 0.72 11.01 7.31
C TRP A 96 0.41 10.36 8.66
N ALA A 97 0.23 9.03 8.68
CA ALA A 97 0.05 8.29 9.92
C ALA A 97 1.29 8.34 10.84
N TRP A 98 2.50 8.36 10.27
CA TRP A 98 3.75 8.50 11.02
C TRP A 98 3.93 9.92 11.58
N ALA A 99 3.67 10.96 10.78
CA ALA A 99 3.77 12.36 11.19
C ALA A 99 2.77 12.72 12.30
N GLY A 100 1.56 12.14 12.28
CA GLY A 100 0.60 12.28 13.38
C GLY A 100 1.09 11.63 14.68
N ALA A 101 1.73 10.47 14.58
CA ALA A 101 2.27 9.76 15.74
C ALA A 101 3.46 10.51 16.37
N SER A 102 4.37 11.07 15.58
CA SER A 102 5.54 11.79 16.11
C SER A 102 5.17 13.06 16.88
N LYS A 103 4.20 13.84 16.39
CA LYS A 103 3.67 15.01 17.11
C LYS A 103 3.10 14.65 18.48
N SER A 104 2.40 13.52 18.59
CA SER A 104 1.81 13.08 19.86
C SER A 104 2.86 12.68 20.91
N LEU A 105 4.06 12.26 20.49
CA LEU A 105 5.15 11.93 21.41
C LEU A 105 5.81 13.20 21.95
N GLN A 106 6.05 14.20 21.10
CA GLN A 106 6.65 15.48 21.51
C GLN A 106 5.79 16.23 22.54
N VAL A 107 4.46 16.18 22.43
CA VAL A 107 3.55 16.81 23.39
C VAL A 107 3.55 16.09 24.75
N ARG A 108 3.88 14.80 24.80
CA ARG A 108 3.91 14.02 26.05
C ARG A 108 5.21 14.20 26.84
N GLU A 109 6.25 14.72 26.20
CA GLU A 109 7.59 14.92 26.78
C GLU A 109 7.85 16.38 27.17
N ALA A 110 6.90 17.29 26.92
CA ALA A 110 6.93 18.72 27.28
C ALA A 110 6.07 19.00 28.52
#